data_AF-A0A7D4XX60-F1
#
_entry.id   AF-A0A7D4XX60-F1
#
_cell.length_a   1.000
_cell.length_b   1.000
_cell.length_c   1.000
_cell.angle_alpha   90.00
_cell.angle_beta   90.00
_cell.angle_gamma   90.00
#
_symmetry.space_group_name_H-M   'P 1'
#
loop_
_entity.id
_entity.type
_entity.pdbx_description
1 polymer ?
#
loop_
_entity_poly.entity_id
_entity_poly.type
_entity_poly.pdbx_seq_one_letter_code
_entity_poly.pdbx_strand_id
1 'polypeptide(L)'
;MIKQDALTRRAGIAYYVSTAFLIASKSFPHAVLTVLLLHKGLDLTEIMFVQTAFTIAVFLFEFPSGVISDLYSRKIVYLTSILAWVAACSVIVFGTGFAMMCVAWALYGIGEALASGTVDASLINLYKRLSPDPDEEIKTFKRISNQISMVSMIIGAMLGSALYFTIGYNIYAVAMALACAAALPIVLAFPKDEHEAREKKPTIMSQVRDGLSELRKDRRLTFLIGMAAVSQIFFQTHFNLWQAYLLLMGVKDKYLFVFYLVFQVIGIAAYAIHIDGRLRRLLYLGIPVALIMPLLITSGSRIVSIGAYCISVFIFMFLQYMCDVLFSIRVSEERISTLITLNSTTCRIIGFLVLGLNGLLLKQIKLTTLIVGSFEIATFLSILLGLLFMLSFSKKKKKQHTEPRVPAPNEPSRKNP
;
A
#
# COMPACT_ATOMS: atom_id res chain seq x y z
N MET A 1 -10.18 -35.90 7.34
CA MET A 1 -10.19 -34.85 8.39
C MET A 1 -8.84 -34.70 9.10
N ILE A 2 -8.41 -35.57 10.03
CA ILE A 2 -7.19 -35.33 10.85
C ILE A 2 -5.90 -35.08 10.02
N LYS A 3 -5.65 -35.87 8.96
CA LYS A 3 -4.47 -35.66 8.08
C LYS A 3 -4.57 -34.41 7.20
N GLN A 4 -5.78 -33.98 6.85
CA GLN A 4 -6.01 -32.80 5.99
C GLN A 4 -5.86 -31.51 6.79
N ASP A 5 -6.33 -31.51 8.04
CA ASP A 5 -6.15 -30.40 8.99
C ASP A 5 -4.68 -30.21 9.41
N ALA A 6 -3.94 -31.33 9.57
CA ALA A 6 -2.49 -31.26 9.80
C ALA A 6 -1.72 -30.65 8.62
N LEU A 7 -2.19 -30.88 7.38
CA LEU A 7 -1.56 -30.34 6.16
C LEU A 7 -1.80 -28.83 6.02
N THR A 8 -3.05 -28.36 6.16
CA THR A 8 -3.42 -26.93 6.10
C THR A 8 -2.69 -26.14 7.17
N ARG A 9 -2.65 -26.65 8.40
CA ARG A 9 -1.93 -26.02 9.51
C ARG A 9 -0.43 -25.94 9.27
N ARG A 10 0.20 -27.03 8.80
CA ARG A 10 1.65 -27.06 8.49
C ARG A 10 2.00 -26.07 7.38
N ALA A 11 1.20 -26.03 6.30
CA ALA A 11 1.39 -25.10 5.19
C ALA A 11 1.21 -23.63 5.62
N GLY A 12 0.20 -23.37 6.47
CA GLY A 12 -0.05 -22.04 7.03
C GLY A 12 1.11 -21.55 7.91
N ILE A 13 1.61 -22.38 8.82
CA ILE A 13 2.79 -22.04 9.65
C ILE A 13 4.01 -21.76 8.78
N ALA A 14 4.27 -22.62 7.78
CA ALA A 14 5.39 -22.42 6.85
C ALA A 14 5.30 -21.06 6.13
N TYR A 15 4.11 -20.72 5.64
CA TYR A 15 3.85 -19.43 5.01
C TYR A 15 4.05 -18.25 5.97
N TYR A 16 3.52 -18.33 7.20
CA TYR A 16 3.65 -17.27 8.19
C TYR A 16 5.12 -17.01 8.57
N VAL A 17 5.88 -18.07 8.82
CA VAL A 17 7.31 -17.96 9.15
C VAL A 17 8.09 -17.38 7.96
N SER A 18 7.84 -17.89 6.75
CA SER A 18 8.44 -17.36 5.51
C SER A 18 8.13 -15.88 5.33
N THR A 19 6.87 -15.49 5.51
CA THR A 19 6.41 -14.10 5.38
C THR A 19 7.09 -13.21 6.41
N ALA A 20 7.21 -13.66 7.67
CA ALA A 20 7.88 -12.90 8.71
C ALA A 20 9.34 -12.59 8.35
N PHE A 21 10.10 -13.61 7.96
CA PHE A 21 11.50 -13.46 7.56
C PHE A 21 11.68 -12.62 6.28
N LEU A 22 10.85 -12.84 5.26
CA LEU A 22 10.96 -12.12 4.00
C LEU A 22 10.60 -10.64 4.14
N ILE A 23 9.56 -10.32 4.91
CA ILE A 23 9.18 -8.94 5.18
C ILE A 23 10.24 -8.25 6.05
N ALA A 24 10.75 -8.91 7.09
CA ALA A 24 11.84 -8.38 7.90
C ALA A 24 13.11 -8.14 7.08
N SER A 25 13.42 -9.03 6.13
CA SER A 25 14.53 -8.89 5.19
C SER A 25 14.38 -7.63 4.32
N LYS A 26 13.23 -7.45 3.69
CA LYS A 26 12.94 -6.29 2.83
C LYS A 26 12.91 -4.99 3.61
N SER A 27 12.31 -4.98 4.80
CA SER A 27 12.20 -3.77 5.63
C SER A 27 13.50 -3.39 6.35
N PHE A 28 14.47 -4.30 6.44
CA PHE A 28 15.72 -4.10 7.18
C PHE A 28 16.42 -2.76 6.88
N PRO A 29 16.64 -2.35 5.62
CA PRO A 29 17.24 -1.06 5.30
C PRO A 29 16.27 0.13 5.35
N HIS A 30 14.95 -0.06 5.48
CA HIS A 30 13.95 0.98 5.17
C HIS A 30 14.13 2.27 5.98
N ALA A 31 14.44 2.18 7.28
CA ALA A 31 14.55 3.36 8.15
C ALA A 31 15.81 4.21 7.91
N VAL A 32 16.78 3.72 7.14
CA VAL A 32 18.02 4.43 6.75
C VAL A 32 18.28 4.38 5.24
N LEU A 33 17.28 4.01 4.46
CA LEU A 33 17.42 3.73 3.03
C LEU A 33 17.98 4.91 2.24
N THR A 34 17.50 6.13 2.51
CA THR A 34 17.96 7.34 1.82
C THR A 34 19.43 7.60 2.16
N VAL A 35 19.81 7.48 3.43
CA VAL A 35 21.21 7.63 3.86
C VAL A 35 22.10 6.64 3.14
N LEU A 36 21.67 5.39 3.04
CA LEU A 36 22.42 4.34 2.36
C LEU A 36 22.62 4.63 0.88
N LEU A 37 21.58 5.07 0.17
CA LEU A 37 21.66 5.39 -1.25
C LEU A 37 22.50 6.63 -1.54
N LEU A 38 22.42 7.66 -0.70
CA LEU A 38 23.31 8.83 -0.77
C LEU A 38 24.77 8.39 -0.63
N HIS A 39 25.04 7.51 0.33
CA HIS A 39 26.37 6.93 0.53
C HIS A 39 26.84 6.07 -0.66
N LYS A 40 25.92 5.48 -1.45
CA LYS A 40 26.25 4.79 -2.72
C LYS A 40 26.53 5.74 -3.89
N GLY A 41 26.56 7.05 -3.65
CA GLY A 41 26.91 8.08 -4.61
C GLY A 41 25.73 8.60 -5.40
N LEU A 42 24.50 8.37 -4.94
CA LEU A 42 23.30 8.90 -5.59
C LEU A 42 22.94 10.26 -5.02
N ASP A 43 22.34 11.12 -5.84
CA ASP A 43 21.59 12.28 -5.34
C ASP A 43 20.11 11.95 -5.09
N LEU A 44 19.35 12.90 -4.53
CA LEU A 44 17.92 12.70 -4.22
C LEU A 44 17.08 12.46 -5.47
N THR A 45 17.44 13.07 -6.60
CA THR A 45 16.73 12.91 -7.87
C THR A 45 16.96 11.50 -8.43
N GLU A 46 18.20 11.01 -8.41
CA GLU A 46 18.56 9.65 -8.80
C GLU A 46 17.86 8.61 -7.93
N ILE A 47 17.73 8.85 -6.61
CA ILE A 47 16.96 7.99 -5.72
C ILE A 47 15.49 7.88 -6.19
N MET A 48 14.87 8.98 -6.62
CA MET A 48 13.50 8.93 -7.12
C MET A 48 13.39 8.11 -8.41
N PHE A 49 14.34 8.26 -9.33
CA PHE A 49 14.36 7.48 -10.58
C PHE A 49 14.63 5.99 -10.33
N VAL A 50 15.44 5.64 -9.33
CA VAL A 50 15.63 4.25 -8.88
C VAL A 50 14.30 3.65 -8.39
N GLN A 51 13.51 4.41 -7.63
CA GLN A 51 12.17 3.97 -7.19
C GLN A 51 11.17 3.86 -8.36
N THR A 52 11.32 4.74 -9.37
CA THR A 52 10.60 4.63 -10.64
C THR A 52 10.94 3.33 -11.37
N ALA A 53 12.21 2.92 -11.42
CA ALA A 53 12.64 1.67 -12.04
C ALA A 53 12.00 0.44 -11.38
N PHE A 54 11.92 0.41 -10.04
CA PHE A 54 11.16 -0.61 -9.31
C PHE A 54 9.69 -0.64 -9.72
N THR A 55 9.04 0.51 -9.77
CA THR A 55 7.60 0.60 -10.11
C THR A 55 7.33 0.12 -11.53
N ILE A 56 8.18 0.48 -12.49
CA ILE A 56 8.11 -0.01 -13.87
C ILE A 56 8.28 -1.53 -13.91
N ALA A 57 9.28 -2.05 -13.22
CA ALA A 57 9.55 -3.48 -13.18
C ALA A 57 8.36 -4.27 -12.62
N VAL A 58 7.77 -3.82 -11.50
CA VAL A 58 6.54 -4.43 -10.94
C VAL A 58 5.44 -4.42 -12.00
N PHE A 59 5.16 -3.27 -12.61
CA PHE A 59 4.08 -3.13 -13.58
C PHE A 59 4.27 -4.02 -14.81
N LEU A 60 5.48 -4.07 -15.37
CA LEU A 60 5.80 -4.88 -16.54
C LEU A 60 5.74 -6.38 -16.25
N PHE A 61 6.11 -6.81 -15.04
CA PHE A 61 6.19 -8.22 -14.67
C PHE A 61 4.95 -8.77 -13.96
N GLU A 62 4.02 -7.93 -13.51
CA GLU A 62 2.80 -8.37 -12.82
C GLU A 62 1.90 -9.26 -13.71
N PHE A 63 1.82 -8.98 -15.01
CA PHE A 63 1.09 -9.84 -15.93
C PHE A 63 1.85 -11.13 -16.29
N PRO A 64 3.12 -11.05 -16.73
CA PRO A 64 3.95 -12.24 -16.93
C PRO A 64 3.99 -13.16 -15.70
N SER A 65 4.09 -12.62 -14.48
CA SER A 65 4.15 -13.43 -13.26
C SER A 65 2.88 -14.24 -13.04
N GLY A 66 1.71 -13.66 -13.32
CA GLY A 66 0.44 -14.38 -13.30
C GLY A 66 0.45 -15.59 -14.22
N VAL A 67 0.88 -15.41 -15.48
CA VAL A 67 1.00 -16.51 -16.46
C VAL A 67 2.02 -17.56 -15.99
N ILE A 68 3.18 -17.13 -15.51
CA ILE A 68 4.23 -18.03 -15.00
C ILE A 68 3.70 -18.84 -13.81
N SER A 69 2.92 -18.24 -12.90
CA SER A 69 2.32 -18.90 -11.74
C SER A 69 1.22 -19.92 -12.09
N ASP A 70 0.65 -19.79 -13.29
CA ASP A 70 -0.34 -20.74 -13.82
C ASP A 70 0.34 -21.88 -14.61
N LEU A 71 1.53 -21.64 -15.19
CA LEU A 71 2.31 -22.65 -15.93
C LEU A 71 3.26 -23.47 -15.05
N TYR A 72 3.84 -22.87 -14.01
CA TYR A 72 4.80 -23.48 -13.10
C TYR A 72 4.21 -23.60 -11.69
N SER A 73 4.75 -24.51 -10.86
CA SER A 73 4.29 -24.62 -9.46
C SER A 73 4.45 -23.28 -8.74
N ARG A 74 3.41 -22.82 -8.05
CA ARG A 74 3.40 -21.53 -7.35
C ARG A 74 4.46 -21.48 -6.26
N LYS A 75 4.75 -22.63 -5.63
CA LYS A 75 5.91 -22.81 -4.74
C LYS A 75 7.24 -22.43 -5.42
N ILE A 76 7.49 -22.88 -6.65
CA ILE A 76 8.73 -22.58 -7.38
C ILE A 76 8.78 -21.09 -7.72
N VAL A 77 7.69 -20.52 -8.22
CA VAL A 77 7.62 -19.09 -8.56
C VAL A 77 7.89 -18.20 -7.34
N TYR A 78 7.35 -18.57 -6.17
CA TYR A 78 7.65 -17.88 -4.91
C TYR A 78 9.12 -17.97 -4.52
N LEU A 79 9.76 -19.14 -4.64
CA LEU A 79 11.20 -19.28 -4.36
C LEU A 79 12.05 -18.46 -5.35
N THR A 80 11.66 -18.39 -6.62
CA THR A 80 12.29 -17.50 -7.62
C THR A 80 12.15 -16.03 -7.23
N SER A 81 11.03 -15.64 -6.62
CA SER A 81 10.85 -14.27 -6.11
C SER A 81 11.83 -13.92 -4.99
N ILE A 82 12.09 -14.87 -4.08
CA ILE A 82 13.12 -14.74 -3.03
C ILE A 82 14.50 -14.63 -3.66
N LEU A 83 14.81 -15.45 -4.67
CA LEU A 83 16.10 -15.39 -5.38
C LEU A 83 16.30 -14.04 -6.08
N ALA A 84 15.26 -13.48 -6.69
CA ALA A 84 15.31 -12.14 -7.29
C ALA A 84 15.64 -11.05 -6.24
N TRP A 85 15.07 -11.16 -5.03
CA TRP A 85 15.41 -10.27 -3.93
C TRP A 85 16.84 -10.45 -3.41
N VAL A 86 17.33 -11.69 -3.31
CA VAL A 86 18.73 -11.97 -2.94
C VAL A 86 19.70 -11.43 -4.00
N ALA A 87 19.36 -11.55 -5.28
CA ALA A 87 20.12 -10.95 -6.38
C ALA A 87 20.13 -9.42 -6.28
N ALA A 88 18.98 -8.78 -6.03
CA ALA A 88 18.90 -7.34 -5.79
C ALA A 88 19.81 -6.91 -4.63
N CYS A 89 19.75 -7.60 -3.50
CA CYS A 89 20.63 -7.34 -2.36
C CYS A 89 22.11 -7.50 -2.71
N SER A 90 22.47 -8.52 -3.50
CA SER A 90 23.85 -8.74 -3.96
C SER A 90 24.35 -7.57 -4.80
N VAL A 91 23.53 -7.09 -5.74
CA VAL A 91 23.84 -5.90 -6.54
C VAL A 91 24.00 -4.66 -5.64
N ILE A 92 23.23 -4.52 -4.57
CA ILE A 92 23.37 -3.40 -3.63
C ILE A 92 24.65 -3.51 -2.79
N VAL A 93 25.04 -4.71 -2.35
CA VAL A 93 26.27 -4.91 -1.58
C VAL A 93 27.48 -4.54 -2.44
N PHE A 94 27.59 -5.09 -3.65
CA PHE A 94 28.79 -4.97 -4.49
C PHE A 94 28.77 -3.76 -5.45
N GLY A 95 27.59 -3.29 -5.85
CA GLY A 95 27.43 -2.21 -6.81
C GLY A 95 27.41 -0.81 -6.18
N THR A 96 27.74 0.19 -6.97
CA THR A 96 27.69 1.63 -6.61
C THR A 96 27.19 2.46 -7.78
N GLY A 97 26.66 3.66 -7.50
CA GLY A 97 26.17 4.58 -8.51
C GLY A 97 24.78 4.25 -9.06
N PHE A 98 24.22 5.21 -9.79
CA PHE A 98 22.84 5.22 -10.25
C PHE A 98 22.43 3.97 -11.06
N ALA A 99 23.22 3.58 -12.06
CA ALA A 99 22.89 2.47 -12.95
C ALA A 99 22.75 1.14 -12.20
N MET A 100 23.68 0.84 -11.29
CA MET A 100 23.64 -0.39 -10.49
C MET A 100 22.45 -0.39 -9.52
N MET A 101 22.09 0.76 -8.93
CA MET A 101 20.92 0.87 -8.08
C MET A 101 19.61 0.71 -8.89
N CYS A 102 19.54 1.20 -10.12
CA CYS A 102 18.40 0.94 -11.01
C CYS A 102 18.23 -0.56 -11.30
N VAL A 103 19.33 -1.28 -11.58
CA VAL A 103 19.29 -2.75 -11.77
C VAL A 103 18.81 -3.45 -10.50
N ALA A 104 19.33 -3.08 -9.33
CA ALA A 104 18.90 -3.65 -8.06
C ALA A 104 17.40 -3.45 -7.80
N TRP A 105 16.89 -2.23 -8.00
CA TRP A 105 15.47 -1.94 -7.80
C TRP A 105 14.56 -2.59 -8.85
N ALA A 106 15.03 -2.74 -10.10
CA ALA A 106 14.31 -3.49 -11.11
C ALA A 106 14.20 -4.98 -10.73
N LEU A 107 15.30 -5.60 -10.27
CA LEU A 107 15.28 -6.98 -9.75
C LEU A 107 14.35 -7.13 -8.54
N TYR A 108 14.37 -6.15 -7.64
CA TYR A 108 13.43 -6.12 -6.52
C TYR A 108 11.98 -6.05 -6.99
N GLY A 109 11.67 -5.20 -7.97
CA GLY A 109 10.32 -5.09 -8.55
C GLY A 109 9.86 -6.37 -9.26
N ILE A 110 10.76 -7.04 -9.98
CA ILE A 110 10.49 -8.35 -10.57
C ILE A 110 10.17 -9.38 -9.48
N GLY A 111 10.96 -9.40 -8.39
CA GLY A 111 10.69 -10.23 -7.22
C GLY A 111 9.31 -9.97 -6.61
N GLU A 112 8.93 -8.71 -6.41
CA GLU A 112 7.59 -8.36 -5.91
C GLU A 112 6.46 -8.86 -6.83
N ALA A 113 6.60 -8.67 -8.14
CA ALA A 113 5.62 -9.15 -9.11
C ALA A 113 5.50 -10.68 -9.11
N LEU A 114 6.62 -11.41 -8.99
CA LEU A 114 6.65 -12.88 -8.93
C LEU A 114 6.10 -13.43 -7.61
N ALA A 115 6.27 -12.74 -6.49
CA ALA A 115 5.77 -13.20 -5.20
C ALA A 115 4.23 -13.15 -5.12
N SER A 116 3.62 -12.19 -5.80
CA SER A 116 2.17 -11.96 -5.78
C SER A 116 1.38 -13.16 -6.34
N GLY A 117 0.37 -13.63 -5.60
CA GLY A 117 -0.55 -14.65 -6.06
C GLY A 117 0.06 -16.05 -6.19
N THR A 118 1.06 -16.38 -5.36
CA THR A 118 1.76 -17.66 -5.39
C THR A 118 1.34 -18.57 -4.22
N VAL A 119 2.16 -18.66 -3.18
CA VAL A 119 1.98 -19.56 -2.03
C VAL A 119 0.77 -19.16 -1.19
N ASP A 120 0.47 -17.87 -1.09
CA ASP A 120 -0.73 -17.31 -0.46
C ASP A 120 -2.01 -17.78 -1.17
N ALA A 121 -2.03 -17.72 -2.50
CA ALA A 121 -3.15 -18.18 -3.32
C ALA A 121 -3.31 -19.70 -3.24
N SER A 122 -2.20 -20.43 -3.18
CA SER A 122 -2.20 -21.90 -3.00
C SER A 122 -2.80 -22.29 -1.67
N LEU A 123 -2.47 -21.56 -0.59
CA LEU A 123 -3.02 -21.80 0.74
C LEU A 123 -4.52 -21.45 0.80
N ILE A 124 -4.95 -20.37 0.17
CA ILE A 124 -6.39 -20.04 0.03
C ILE A 124 -7.13 -21.18 -0.69
N ASN A 125 -6.57 -21.73 -1.77
CA ASN A 125 -7.16 -22.86 -2.47
C ASN A 125 -7.21 -24.12 -1.60
N LEU A 126 -6.19 -24.34 -0.76
CA LEU A 126 -6.14 -25.47 0.17
C LEU A 126 -7.27 -25.36 1.22
N TYR A 127 -7.47 -24.17 1.81
CA TYR A 127 -8.57 -23.92 2.74
C TYR A 127 -9.93 -24.15 2.08
N LYS A 128 -10.13 -23.65 0.85
CA LYS A 128 -11.38 -23.89 0.09
C LYS A 128 -11.68 -25.36 -0.18
N ARG A 129 -10.66 -26.20 -0.34
CA ARG A 129 -10.82 -27.62 -0.65
C ARG A 129 -10.99 -28.49 0.59
N LEU A 130 -10.32 -28.15 1.68
CA LEU A 130 -10.14 -29.06 2.81
C LEU A 130 -10.82 -28.61 4.11
N SER A 131 -11.16 -27.33 4.23
CA SER A 131 -11.69 -26.77 5.47
C SER A 131 -13.22 -26.87 5.53
N PRO A 132 -13.80 -27.20 6.70
CA PRO A 132 -15.25 -27.26 6.88
C PRO A 132 -15.92 -25.86 6.86
N ASP A 133 -15.17 -24.82 7.26
CA ASP A 133 -15.58 -23.41 7.14
C ASP A 133 -14.46 -22.60 6.45
N PRO A 134 -14.40 -22.65 5.10
CA PRO A 134 -13.35 -21.97 4.35
C PRO A 134 -13.31 -20.45 4.55
N ASP A 135 -14.46 -19.82 4.73
CA ASP A 135 -14.56 -18.36 4.77
C ASP A 135 -13.94 -17.81 6.06
N GLU A 136 -14.24 -18.43 7.21
CA GLU A 136 -13.63 -18.04 8.49
C GLU A 136 -12.13 -18.33 8.54
N GLU A 137 -11.67 -19.45 7.96
CA GLU A 137 -10.24 -19.76 7.88
C GLU A 137 -9.50 -18.78 6.97
N ILE A 138 -10.06 -18.40 5.82
CA ILE A 138 -9.46 -17.40 4.92
C ILE A 138 -9.41 -16.02 5.58
N LYS A 139 -10.48 -15.60 6.27
CA LYS A 139 -10.50 -14.33 7.03
C LYS A 139 -9.41 -14.32 8.10
N THR A 140 -9.32 -15.39 8.88
CA THR A 140 -8.32 -15.57 9.93
C THR A 140 -6.90 -15.55 9.34
N PHE A 141 -6.68 -16.29 8.25
CA PHE A 141 -5.41 -16.32 7.54
C PHE A 141 -4.95 -14.92 7.09
N LYS A 142 -5.83 -14.18 6.42
CA LYS A 142 -5.52 -12.81 5.96
C LYS A 142 -5.22 -11.88 7.13
N ARG A 143 -6.01 -11.96 8.21
CA ARG A 143 -5.79 -11.14 9.42
C ARG A 143 -4.42 -11.42 10.04
N ILE A 144 -4.09 -12.69 10.28
CA ILE A 144 -2.81 -13.09 10.88
C ILE A 144 -1.65 -12.72 9.96
N SER A 145 -1.76 -13.00 8.65
CA SER A 145 -0.74 -12.63 7.67
C SER A 145 -0.44 -11.14 7.68
N ASN A 146 -1.48 -10.28 7.71
CA ASN A 146 -1.30 -8.83 7.75
C ASN A 146 -0.63 -8.37 9.05
N GLN A 147 -1.03 -8.95 10.20
CA GLN A 147 -0.40 -8.65 11.49
C GLN A 147 1.08 -9.04 11.50
N ILE A 148 1.42 -10.23 10.99
CA ILE A 148 2.80 -10.71 10.88
C ILE A 148 3.61 -9.79 9.98
N SER A 149 3.10 -9.41 8.81
CA SER A 149 3.78 -8.48 7.90
C SER A 149 4.04 -7.14 8.58
N MET A 150 3.04 -6.58 9.27
CA MET A 150 3.19 -5.29 9.96
C MET A 150 4.25 -5.36 11.08
N VAL A 151 4.18 -6.37 11.94
CA VAL A 151 5.14 -6.56 13.04
C VAL A 151 6.55 -6.79 12.50
N SER A 152 6.69 -7.64 11.48
CA SER A 152 7.98 -7.95 10.86
C SER A 152 8.58 -6.73 10.17
N MET A 153 7.74 -5.90 9.54
CA MET A 153 8.18 -4.66 8.92
C MET A 153 8.77 -3.69 9.96
N ILE A 154 8.05 -3.47 11.07
CA ILE A 154 8.48 -2.59 12.17
C ILE A 154 9.78 -3.10 12.81
N ILE A 155 9.81 -4.39 13.18
CA ILE A 155 10.98 -5.01 13.83
C ILE A 155 12.18 -4.99 12.87
N GLY A 156 11.98 -5.40 11.61
CA GLY A 156 13.03 -5.43 10.61
C GLY A 156 13.65 -4.06 10.38
N ALA A 157 12.84 -3.02 10.14
CA ALA A 157 13.33 -1.66 9.92
C ALA A 157 14.05 -1.08 11.14
N MET A 158 13.55 -1.38 12.35
CA MET A 158 14.18 -0.92 13.59
C MET A 158 15.54 -1.59 13.81
N LEU A 159 15.60 -2.93 13.72
CA LEU A 159 16.85 -3.67 13.89
C LEU A 159 17.86 -3.31 12.81
N GLY A 160 17.43 -3.27 11.54
CA GLY A 160 18.34 -2.98 10.45
C GLY A 160 18.91 -1.55 10.48
N SER A 161 18.11 -0.57 10.90
CA SER A 161 18.65 0.77 11.13
C SER A 161 19.62 0.83 12.31
N ALA A 162 19.35 0.13 13.41
CA ALA A 162 20.28 0.09 14.54
C ALA A 162 21.61 -0.58 14.14
N LEU A 163 21.56 -1.68 13.37
CA LEU A 163 22.74 -2.38 12.88
C LEU A 163 23.52 -1.58 11.83
N TYR A 164 22.86 -0.76 11.00
CA TYR A 164 23.52 0.04 9.96
C TYR A 164 24.69 0.87 10.50
N PHE A 165 24.56 1.46 11.68
CA PHE A 165 25.64 2.27 12.27
C PHE A 165 26.84 1.46 12.78
N THR A 166 26.70 0.13 12.84
CA THR A 166 27.79 -0.78 13.25
C THR A 166 28.43 -1.50 12.06
N ILE A 167 27.64 -1.92 11.07
CA ILE A 167 28.11 -2.78 9.97
C ILE A 167 27.95 -2.15 8.58
N GLY A 168 27.42 -0.92 8.47
CA GLY A 168 27.25 -0.20 7.21
C GLY A 168 26.41 -0.98 6.20
N TYR A 169 26.86 -1.07 4.95
CA TYR A 169 26.13 -1.76 3.88
C TYR A 169 26.00 -3.28 4.07
N ASN A 170 26.78 -3.88 4.97
CA ASN A 170 26.67 -5.30 5.27
C ASN A 170 25.31 -5.67 5.90
N ILE A 171 24.47 -4.68 6.25
CA ILE A 171 23.05 -4.92 6.55
C ILE A 171 22.32 -5.66 5.42
N TYR A 172 22.72 -5.50 4.15
CA TYR A 172 22.12 -6.24 3.04
C TYR A 172 22.57 -7.70 3.02
N ALA A 173 23.74 -8.05 3.57
CA ALA A 173 24.11 -9.44 3.77
C ALA A 173 23.23 -10.10 4.85
N VAL A 174 22.88 -9.36 5.91
CA VAL A 174 21.89 -9.80 6.90
C VAL A 174 20.51 -9.96 6.25
N ALA A 175 20.09 -8.99 5.43
CA ALA A 175 18.84 -9.09 4.67
C ALA A 175 18.83 -10.33 3.76
N MET A 176 19.93 -10.64 3.06
CA MET A 176 20.07 -11.86 2.25
C MET A 176 19.94 -13.12 3.11
N ALA A 177 20.59 -13.18 4.27
CA ALA A 177 20.48 -14.31 5.18
C ALA A 177 19.02 -14.53 5.64
N LEU A 178 18.31 -13.46 5.99
CA LEU A 178 16.88 -13.51 6.34
C LEU A 178 16.01 -13.96 5.15
N ALA A 179 16.32 -13.52 3.94
CA ALA A 179 15.60 -13.95 2.73
C ALA A 179 15.82 -15.45 2.46
N CYS A 180 17.05 -15.95 2.59
CA CYS A 180 17.34 -17.38 2.49
C CYS A 180 16.64 -18.17 3.60
N ALA A 181 16.59 -17.65 4.83
CA ALA A 181 15.85 -18.26 5.94
C ALA A 181 14.34 -18.34 5.65
N ALA A 182 13.77 -17.35 4.95
CA ALA A 182 12.38 -17.38 4.51
C ALA A 182 12.08 -18.53 3.54
N ALA A 183 13.03 -18.92 2.69
CA ALA A 183 12.85 -20.03 1.75
C ALA A 183 12.72 -21.40 2.45
N LEU A 184 13.41 -21.60 3.59
CA LEU A 184 13.50 -22.91 4.26
C LEU A 184 12.14 -23.49 4.67
N PRO A 185 11.24 -22.77 5.39
CA PRO A 185 9.91 -23.27 5.71
C PRO A 185 9.11 -23.68 4.48
N ILE A 186 9.19 -22.92 3.39
CA ILE A 186 8.46 -23.22 2.16
C ILE A 186 8.99 -24.50 1.52
N VAL A 187 10.31 -24.63 1.40
CA VAL A 187 10.93 -25.84 0.84
C VAL A 187 10.54 -27.08 1.65
N LEU A 188 10.66 -27.02 2.98
CA LEU A 188 10.51 -28.17 3.88
C LEU A 188 9.07 -28.55 4.23
N ALA A 189 8.15 -27.58 4.26
CA ALA A 189 6.83 -27.78 4.84
C ALA A 189 5.66 -27.37 3.95
N PHE A 190 5.89 -26.61 2.86
CA PHE A 190 4.82 -26.27 1.93
C PHE A 190 4.61 -27.39 0.90
N PRO A 191 3.35 -27.86 0.68
CA PRO A 191 3.05 -28.92 -0.27
C PRO A 191 3.43 -28.52 -1.70
N LYS A 192 3.68 -29.51 -2.57
CA LYS A 192 3.76 -29.27 -4.01
C LYS A 192 2.34 -29.02 -4.51
N ASP A 193 2.16 -28.02 -5.36
CA ASP A 193 0.86 -27.79 -5.99
C ASP A 193 0.55 -28.91 -6.97
N GLU A 194 -0.64 -29.49 -6.86
CA GLU A 194 -1.25 -30.27 -7.92
C GLU A 194 -1.92 -29.29 -8.90
N HIS A 195 -1.35 -29.19 -10.10
CA HIS A 195 -1.88 -28.32 -11.14
C HIS A 195 -3.19 -28.91 -11.69
N GLU A 196 -4.30 -28.34 -11.27
CA GLU A 196 -5.53 -28.42 -12.07
C GLU A 196 -5.50 -27.24 -13.06
N ALA A 197 -5.32 -27.57 -14.34
CA ALA A 197 -5.48 -26.62 -15.42
C ALA A 197 -6.87 -25.98 -15.33
N ARG A 198 -6.95 -24.72 -14.90
CA ARG A 198 -8.22 -23.99 -14.84
C ARG A 198 -8.46 -23.24 -16.14
N GLU A 199 -9.71 -23.31 -16.59
CA GLU A 199 -10.25 -22.64 -17.77
C GLU A 199 -9.99 -21.13 -17.76
N LYS A 200 -10.07 -20.56 -18.99
CA LYS A 200 -9.90 -19.14 -19.32
C LYS A 200 -10.43 -18.22 -18.21
N LYS A 201 -9.52 -17.67 -17.41
CA LYS A 201 -9.82 -16.53 -16.55
C LYS A 201 -10.35 -15.39 -17.43
N PRO A 202 -11.36 -14.62 -17.01
CA PRO A 202 -11.81 -13.45 -17.74
C PRO A 202 -10.63 -12.51 -17.98
N THR A 203 -10.51 -12.01 -19.21
CA THR A 203 -9.40 -11.14 -19.62
C THR A 203 -9.36 -9.87 -18.74
N ILE A 204 -8.18 -9.42 -18.32
CA ILE A 204 -8.02 -8.17 -17.55
C ILE A 204 -8.75 -7.00 -18.23
N MET A 205 -8.74 -6.97 -19.56
CA MET A 205 -9.45 -5.96 -20.35
C MET A 205 -10.97 -5.96 -20.13
N SER A 206 -11.60 -7.12 -19.92
CA SER A 206 -13.04 -7.19 -19.61
C SER A 206 -13.30 -6.70 -18.18
N GLN A 207 -12.45 -7.07 -17.21
CA GLN A 207 -12.54 -6.58 -15.84
C GLN A 207 -12.37 -5.05 -15.76
N VAL A 208 -11.37 -4.50 -16.44
CA VAL A 208 -11.13 -3.04 -16.49
C VAL A 208 -12.32 -2.32 -17.14
N ARG A 209 -12.86 -2.85 -18.24
CA ARG A 209 -14.05 -2.30 -18.91
C ARG A 209 -15.27 -2.29 -18.00
N ASP A 210 -15.50 -3.39 -17.28
CA ASP A 210 -16.65 -3.53 -16.39
C ASP A 210 -16.53 -2.58 -15.19
N GLY A 211 -15.34 -2.47 -14.59
CA GLY A 211 -15.07 -1.51 -13.51
C GLY A 211 -15.24 -0.05 -13.95
N LEU A 212 -14.73 0.31 -15.14
CA LEU A 212 -14.91 1.64 -15.73
C LEU A 212 -16.39 1.96 -16.00
N SER A 213 -17.17 0.97 -16.43
CA SER A 213 -18.61 1.14 -16.67
C SER A 213 -19.38 1.48 -15.39
N GLU A 214 -18.94 0.94 -14.25
CA GLU A 214 -19.57 1.15 -12.95
C GLU A 214 -19.14 2.44 -12.29
N LEU A 215 -17.88 2.85 -12.43
CA LEU A 215 -17.44 4.19 -12.01
C LEU A 215 -18.27 5.28 -12.68
N ARG A 216 -18.57 5.12 -13.98
CA ARG A 216 -19.46 6.04 -14.69
C ARG A 216 -20.87 6.10 -14.10
N LYS A 217 -21.36 5.00 -13.51
CA LYS A 217 -22.70 4.93 -12.89
C LYS A 217 -22.73 5.48 -11.47
N ASP A 218 -21.68 5.23 -10.67
CA ASP A 218 -21.56 5.75 -9.31
C ASP A 218 -20.48 6.83 -9.19
N ARG A 219 -20.93 8.09 -9.25
CA ARG A 219 -20.05 9.26 -9.05
C ARG A 219 -19.38 9.29 -7.68
N ARG A 220 -19.99 8.71 -6.65
CA ARG A 220 -19.38 8.67 -5.30
C ARG A 220 -18.19 7.75 -5.25
N LEU A 221 -18.32 6.59 -5.89
CA LEU A 221 -17.22 5.64 -6.03
C LEU A 221 -16.06 6.26 -6.84
N THR A 222 -16.39 7.03 -7.89
CA THR A 222 -15.39 7.79 -8.65
C THR A 222 -14.64 8.78 -7.77
N PHE A 223 -15.32 9.53 -6.90
CA PHE A 223 -14.64 10.46 -5.99
C PHE A 223 -13.79 9.74 -4.94
N LEU A 224 -14.22 8.57 -4.44
CA LEU A 224 -13.41 7.77 -3.50
C LEU A 224 -12.11 7.28 -4.15
N ILE A 225 -12.18 6.73 -5.38
CA ILE A 225 -10.98 6.36 -6.14
C ILE A 225 -10.12 7.60 -6.45
N GLY A 226 -10.75 8.73 -6.80
CA GLY A 226 -10.05 10.00 -7.00
C GLY A 226 -9.29 10.46 -5.74
N MET A 227 -9.88 10.33 -4.55
CA MET A 227 -9.22 10.69 -3.29
C MET A 227 -8.06 9.74 -2.97
N ALA A 228 -8.22 8.44 -3.19
CA ALA A 228 -7.13 7.47 -3.04
C ALA A 228 -5.97 7.76 -4.01
N ALA A 229 -6.29 8.12 -5.26
CA ALA A 229 -5.32 8.51 -6.28
C ALA A 229 -4.58 9.81 -5.91
N VAL A 230 -5.29 10.85 -5.48
CA VAL A 230 -4.70 12.12 -5.02
C VAL A 230 -3.82 11.91 -3.79
N SER A 231 -4.21 11.02 -2.88
CA SER A 231 -3.41 10.69 -1.69
C SER A 231 -2.03 10.13 -2.06
N GLN A 232 -1.85 9.56 -3.25
CA GLN A 232 -0.53 9.15 -3.74
C GLN A 232 0.45 10.33 -3.90
N ILE A 233 -0.03 11.54 -4.20
CA ILE A 233 0.83 12.74 -4.24
C ILE A 233 1.49 12.94 -2.87
N PHE A 234 0.71 12.84 -1.79
CA PHE A 234 1.23 12.91 -0.44
C PHE A 234 2.12 11.70 -0.11
N PHE A 235 1.62 10.48 -0.26
CA PHE A 235 2.32 9.28 0.22
C PHE A 235 3.62 9.03 -0.52
N GLN A 236 3.66 9.21 -1.85
CA GLN A 236 4.91 9.05 -2.60
C GLN A 236 5.93 10.12 -2.21
N THR A 237 5.50 11.37 -2.03
CA THR A 237 6.39 12.43 -1.55
C THR A 237 6.89 12.14 -0.13
N HIS A 238 5.99 11.75 0.78
CA HIS A 238 6.33 11.39 2.16
C HIS A 238 7.34 10.25 2.20
N PHE A 239 7.00 9.07 1.68
CA PHE A 239 7.83 7.87 1.82
C PHE A 239 9.22 8.00 1.18
N ASN A 240 9.38 8.84 0.14
CA ASN A 240 10.65 9.01 -0.53
C ASN A 240 11.52 10.15 0.03
N LEU A 241 10.90 11.21 0.58
CA LEU A 241 11.63 12.42 0.95
C LEU A 241 11.67 12.70 2.46
N TRP A 242 10.93 11.95 3.30
CA TRP A 242 10.92 12.20 4.75
C TRP A 242 12.32 12.14 5.38
N GLN A 243 13.17 11.18 4.99
CA GLN A 243 14.52 11.04 5.53
C GLN A 243 15.39 12.24 5.13
N ALA A 244 15.39 12.58 3.83
CA ALA A 244 16.14 13.71 3.30
C ALA A 244 15.73 15.02 3.97
N TYR A 245 14.42 15.21 4.21
CA TYR A 245 13.90 16.37 4.89
C TYR A 245 14.35 16.46 6.36
N LEU A 246 14.28 15.36 7.12
CA LEU A 246 14.73 15.36 8.52
C LEU A 246 16.24 15.64 8.63
N LEU A 247 17.04 15.08 7.74
CA LEU A 247 18.48 15.37 7.65
C LEU A 247 18.71 16.86 7.37
N LEU A 248 17.96 17.45 6.43
CA LEU A 248 18.02 18.89 6.13
C LEU A 248 17.65 19.75 7.35
N MET A 249 16.69 19.31 8.17
CA MET A 249 16.32 19.98 9.42
C MET A 249 17.38 19.82 10.53
N GLY A 250 18.46 19.08 10.28
CA GLY A 250 19.56 18.85 11.22
C GLY A 250 19.35 17.67 12.18
N VAL A 251 18.40 16.78 11.88
CA VAL A 251 18.28 15.50 12.58
C VAL A 251 19.45 14.61 12.13
N LYS A 252 20.15 14.01 13.09
CA LYS A 252 21.23 13.06 12.76
C LYS A 252 20.62 11.76 12.20
N ASP A 253 21.28 11.18 11.21
CA ASP A 253 20.96 9.89 10.59
C ASP A 253 20.60 8.79 11.60
N LYS A 254 21.33 8.69 12.73
CA LYS A 254 21.07 7.72 13.81
C LYS A 254 19.72 7.85 14.49
N TYR A 255 19.00 8.95 14.31
CA TYR A 255 17.67 9.14 14.88
C TYR A 255 16.54 8.93 13.86
N LEU A 256 16.85 8.60 12.59
CA LEU A 256 15.82 8.39 11.57
C LEU A 256 14.87 7.23 11.91
N PHE A 257 15.35 6.17 12.55
CA PHE A 257 14.48 5.07 13.00
C PHE A 257 13.44 5.50 14.05
N VAL A 258 13.77 6.48 14.89
CA VAL A 258 12.82 7.03 15.88
C VAL A 258 11.67 7.69 15.13
N PHE A 259 11.96 8.47 14.09
CA PHE A 259 10.92 9.08 13.26
C PHE A 259 10.12 8.06 12.46
N TYR A 260 10.76 7.01 11.96
CA TYR A 260 10.04 5.88 11.36
C TYR A 260 9.01 5.29 12.33
N LEU A 261 9.41 5.03 13.59
CA LEU A 261 8.51 4.55 14.64
C LEU A 261 7.39 5.55 14.95
N VAL A 262 7.71 6.85 15.02
CA VAL A 262 6.71 7.92 15.20
C VAL A 262 5.67 7.87 14.08
N PHE A 263 6.07 7.71 12.81
CA PHE A 263 5.11 7.59 11.70
C PHE A 263 4.25 6.32 11.78
N GLN A 264 4.79 5.20 12.25
CA GLN A 264 4.01 3.98 12.48
C GLN A 264 2.97 4.18 13.60
N VAL A 265 3.36 4.81 14.70
CA VAL A 265 2.45 5.15 15.81
C VAL A 265 1.36 6.10 15.36
N ILE A 266 1.70 7.12 14.55
CA ILE A 266 0.74 8.02 13.92
C ILE A 266 -0.28 7.25 13.09
N GLY A 267 0.18 6.29 12.28
CA GLY A 267 -0.69 5.42 11.48
C GLY A 267 -1.66 4.60 12.33
N ILE A 268 -1.16 3.95 13.39
CA ILE A 268 -1.99 3.19 14.34
C ILE A 268 -3.01 4.09 15.01
N ALA A 269 -2.60 5.27 15.48
CA ALA A 269 -3.47 6.23 16.11
C ALA A 269 -4.57 6.73 15.15
N ALA A 270 -4.24 6.98 13.89
CA ALA A 270 -5.20 7.36 12.86
C ALA A 270 -6.25 6.24 12.63
N TYR A 271 -5.83 4.98 12.59
CA TYR A 271 -6.72 3.84 12.36
C TYR A 271 -7.59 3.48 13.58
N ALA A 272 -7.18 3.89 14.78
CA ALA A 272 -7.96 3.68 16.00
C ALA A 272 -9.17 4.63 16.14
N ILE A 273 -9.28 5.66 15.29
CA ILE A 273 -10.36 6.64 15.35
C ILE A 273 -11.66 6.01 14.82
N HIS A 274 -12.71 6.07 15.64
CA HIS A 274 -14.01 5.54 15.28
C HIS A 274 -14.74 6.50 14.33
N ILE A 275 -15.26 5.96 13.22
CA ILE A 275 -16.01 6.72 12.22
C ILE A 275 -17.47 6.82 12.65
N ASP A 276 -17.84 7.94 13.28
CA ASP A 276 -19.19 8.20 13.78
C ASP A 276 -19.80 9.50 13.21
N GLY A 277 -21.03 9.84 13.61
CA GLY A 277 -21.70 11.05 13.15
C GLY A 277 -21.04 12.37 13.61
N ARG A 278 -20.24 12.34 14.69
CA ARG A 278 -19.51 13.50 15.23
C ARG A 278 -18.29 13.82 14.38
N LEU A 279 -17.69 12.80 13.76
CA LEU A 279 -16.55 12.94 12.88
C LEU A 279 -16.78 13.92 11.73
N ARG A 280 -18.00 14.01 11.19
CA ARG A 280 -18.33 14.99 10.14
C ARG A 280 -18.04 16.43 10.58
N ARG A 281 -18.33 16.78 11.84
CA ARG A 281 -18.06 18.12 12.38
C ARG A 281 -16.56 18.34 12.57
N LEU A 282 -15.85 17.32 13.08
CA LEU A 282 -14.40 17.38 13.26
C LEU A 282 -13.65 17.53 11.94
N LEU A 283 -14.12 16.90 10.86
CA LEU A 283 -13.53 17.06 9.53
C LEU A 283 -13.61 18.51 9.02
N TYR A 284 -14.75 19.18 9.18
CA TYR A 284 -14.87 20.59 8.79
C TYR A 284 -13.96 21.50 9.62
N LEU A 285 -13.87 21.25 10.93
CA LEU A 285 -12.97 21.98 11.82
C LEU A 285 -11.49 21.68 11.53
N GLY A 286 -11.19 20.53 10.95
CA GLY A 286 -9.84 20.12 10.56
C GLY A 286 -9.34 20.72 9.24
N ILE A 287 -10.21 21.29 8.40
CA ILE A 287 -9.81 21.86 7.10
C ILE A 287 -8.75 22.97 7.23
N PRO A 288 -8.92 23.98 8.11
CA PRO A 288 -7.90 25.01 8.29
C PRO A 288 -6.57 24.41 8.77
N VAL A 289 -6.61 23.41 9.65
CA VAL A 289 -5.42 22.71 10.13
C VAL A 289 -4.73 22.00 8.97
N ALA A 290 -5.47 21.29 8.12
CA ALA A 290 -4.92 20.58 6.97
C ALA A 290 -4.24 21.52 5.96
N LEU A 291 -4.76 22.74 5.78
CA LEU A 291 -4.18 23.75 4.88
C LEU A 291 -3.01 24.54 5.50
N ILE A 292 -2.98 24.70 6.82
CA ILE A 292 -1.91 25.49 7.48
C ILE A 292 -0.67 24.63 7.74
N MET A 293 -0.85 23.36 8.11
CA MET A 293 0.27 22.49 8.54
C MET A 293 1.35 22.32 7.47
N PRO A 294 1.05 22.06 6.18
CA PRO A 294 2.12 21.93 5.19
C PRO A 294 2.90 23.25 5.01
N LEU A 295 2.26 24.42 5.09
CA LEU A 295 2.97 25.71 5.03
C LEU A 295 3.98 25.89 6.19
N LEU A 296 3.60 25.47 7.42
CA LEU A 296 4.45 25.56 8.61
C LEU A 296 5.73 24.72 8.55
N ILE A 297 5.82 23.77 7.62
CA ILE A 297 7.06 23.02 7.31
C ILE A 297 8.20 24.00 6.92
N THR A 298 7.88 25.14 6.30
CA THR A 298 8.86 26.17 5.92
C THR A 298 9.10 27.26 6.98
N SER A 299 8.56 27.11 8.20
CA SER A 299 8.63 28.13 9.26
C SER A 299 10.05 28.47 9.77
N GLY A 300 11.07 27.67 9.42
CA GLY A 300 12.46 27.86 9.85
C GLY A 300 12.76 27.33 11.26
N SER A 301 11.74 27.15 12.11
CA SER A 301 11.89 26.52 13.42
C SER A 301 11.84 25.00 13.31
N ARG A 302 12.91 24.31 13.74
CA ARG A 302 13.01 22.84 13.69
C ARG A 302 11.81 22.13 14.30
N ILE A 303 11.37 22.56 15.48
CA ILE A 303 10.28 21.91 16.22
C ILE A 303 8.95 22.09 15.48
N VAL A 304 8.66 23.31 15.02
CA VAL A 304 7.43 23.63 14.31
C VAL A 304 7.38 22.88 12.97
N SER A 305 8.48 22.92 12.21
CA SER A 305 8.61 22.26 10.92
C SER A 305 8.44 20.73 11.00
N ILE A 306 9.00 20.08 12.02
CA ILE A 306 8.85 18.63 12.23
C ILE A 306 7.46 18.29 12.77
N GLY A 307 6.95 19.06 13.73
CA GLY A 307 5.61 18.86 14.29
C GLY A 307 4.53 18.99 13.22
N ALA A 308 4.63 20.02 12.38
CA ALA A 308 3.73 20.24 11.26
C ALA A 308 3.77 19.09 10.24
N TYR A 309 4.97 18.59 9.92
CA TYR A 309 5.14 17.41 9.07
C TYR A 309 4.43 16.17 9.64
N CYS A 310 4.61 15.89 10.94
CA CYS A 310 3.94 14.77 11.61
C CYS A 310 2.41 14.91 11.62
N ILE A 311 1.89 16.13 11.81
CA ILE A 311 0.45 16.39 11.75
C ILE A 311 -0.08 16.17 10.33
N SER A 312 0.66 16.61 9.29
CA SER A 312 0.29 16.30 7.89
C SER A 312 0.25 14.79 7.63
N VAL A 313 1.21 14.02 8.15
CA VAL A 313 1.18 12.54 8.07
C VAL A 313 -0.04 11.97 8.75
N PHE A 314 -0.39 12.43 9.95
CA PHE A 314 -1.59 12.00 10.65
C PHE A 314 -2.87 12.26 9.83
N ILE A 315 -3.00 13.46 9.27
CA ILE A 315 -4.17 13.87 8.48
C ILE A 315 -4.35 12.95 7.27
N PHE A 316 -3.28 12.67 6.52
CA PHE A 316 -3.37 11.80 5.34
C PHE A 316 -3.53 10.33 5.68
N MET A 317 -2.91 9.82 6.76
CA MET A 317 -3.15 8.45 7.24
C MET A 317 -4.62 8.27 7.64
N PHE A 318 -5.19 9.26 8.33
CA PHE A 318 -6.60 9.25 8.70
C PHE A 318 -7.53 9.35 7.49
N LEU A 319 -7.24 10.25 6.54
CA LEU A 319 -8.00 10.40 5.31
C LEU A 319 -8.01 9.10 4.48
N GLN A 320 -6.85 8.46 4.35
CA GLN A 320 -6.71 7.19 3.64
C GLN A 320 -7.58 6.10 4.28
N TYR A 321 -7.48 5.94 5.60
CA TYR A 321 -8.32 5.01 6.35
C TYR A 321 -9.82 5.25 6.15
N MET A 322 -10.25 6.51 6.25
CA MET A 322 -11.63 6.88 5.98
C MET A 322 -12.07 6.50 4.56
N CYS A 323 -11.25 6.80 3.56
CA CYS A 323 -11.54 6.47 2.16
C CYS A 323 -11.64 4.96 1.96
N ASP A 324 -10.74 4.18 2.56
CA ASP A 324 -10.75 2.72 2.45
C ASP A 324 -11.98 2.08 3.09
N VAL A 325 -12.43 2.58 4.25
CA VAL A 325 -13.68 2.13 4.89
C VAL A 325 -14.89 2.50 4.03
N LEU A 326 -15.00 3.75 3.58
CA LEU A 326 -16.13 4.21 2.77
C LEU A 326 -16.19 3.49 1.41
N PHE A 327 -15.03 3.22 0.82
CA PHE A 327 -14.91 2.43 -0.40
C PHE A 327 -15.42 1.00 -0.16
N SER A 328 -14.91 0.33 0.88
CA SER A 328 -15.27 -1.06 1.19
C SER A 328 -16.77 -1.25 1.46
N ILE A 329 -17.42 -0.29 2.13
CA ILE A 329 -18.88 -0.34 2.40
C ILE A 329 -19.72 -0.08 1.14
N ARG A 330 -19.19 0.67 0.17
CA ARG A 330 -19.96 1.12 -1.00
C ARG A 330 -19.94 0.13 -2.15
N VAL A 331 -18.86 -0.63 -2.26
CA VAL A 331 -18.60 -1.57 -3.34
C VAL A 331 -19.56 -2.76 -3.25
N SER A 332 -20.10 -3.18 -4.39
CA SER A 332 -21.01 -4.33 -4.49
C SER A 332 -20.24 -5.66 -4.34
N GLU A 333 -20.85 -6.64 -3.67
CA GLU A 333 -20.22 -7.96 -3.44
C GLU A 333 -19.83 -8.65 -4.76
N GLU A 334 -20.69 -8.57 -5.79
CA GLU A 334 -20.46 -9.17 -7.10
C GLU A 334 -19.22 -8.61 -7.82
N ARG A 335 -18.80 -7.38 -7.51
CA ARG A 335 -17.80 -6.64 -8.30
C ARG A 335 -16.65 -6.09 -7.46
N ILE A 336 -16.56 -6.52 -6.21
CA ILE A 336 -15.55 -6.05 -5.25
C ILE A 336 -14.12 -6.26 -5.73
N SER A 337 -13.84 -7.42 -6.33
CA SER A 337 -12.52 -7.73 -6.87
C SER A 337 -12.12 -6.80 -8.01
N THR A 338 -13.04 -6.50 -8.92
CA THR A 338 -12.80 -5.60 -10.06
C THR A 338 -12.52 -4.17 -9.60
N LEU A 339 -13.31 -3.67 -8.66
CA LEU A 339 -13.19 -2.29 -8.17
C LEU A 339 -11.94 -2.09 -7.30
N ILE A 340 -11.58 -3.06 -6.46
CA ILE A 340 -10.32 -3.02 -5.69
C ILE A 340 -9.12 -2.99 -6.64
N THR A 341 -9.12 -3.85 -7.67
CA THR A 341 -8.05 -3.90 -8.67
C THR A 341 -7.93 -2.57 -9.40
N LEU A 342 -9.06 -2.02 -9.87
CA LEU A 342 -9.08 -0.72 -10.55
C LEU A 342 -8.55 0.42 -9.67
N ASN A 343 -8.93 0.45 -8.38
CA ASN A 343 -8.43 1.42 -7.43
C ASN A 343 -6.90 1.30 -7.24
N SER A 344 -6.41 0.07 -7.05
CA SER A 344 -4.97 -0.19 -6.88
C SER A 344 -4.18 0.21 -8.13
N THR A 345 -4.62 -0.19 -9.32
CA THR A 345 -3.97 0.17 -10.60
C THR A 345 -3.94 1.68 -10.80
N THR A 346 -5.04 2.38 -10.50
CA THR A 346 -5.10 3.84 -10.59
C THR A 346 -4.08 4.48 -9.64
N CYS A 347 -4.02 4.01 -8.39
CA CYS A 347 -3.04 4.50 -7.41
C CYS A 347 -1.60 4.25 -7.85
N ARG A 348 -1.29 3.08 -8.43
CA ARG A 348 0.05 2.76 -8.94
C ARG A 348 0.48 3.66 -10.09
N ILE A 349 -0.42 3.92 -11.04
CA ILE A 349 -0.13 4.82 -12.18
C ILE A 349 0.13 6.25 -11.68
N ILE A 350 -0.73 6.78 -10.81
CA ILE A 350 -0.52 8.12 -10.26
C ILE A 350 0.75 8.16 -9.41
N GLY A 351 1.01 7.13 -8.60
CA GLY A 351 2.23 7.04 -7.82
C GLY A 351 3.49 7.06 -8.69
N PHE A 352 3.51 6.28 -9.77
CA PHE A 352 4.59 6.31 -10.77
C PHE A 352 4.82 7.71 -11.35
N LEU A 353 3.74 8.39 -11.76
CA LEU A 353 3.83 9.75 -12.31
C LEU A 353 4.36 10.74 -11.27
N VAL A 354 3.90 10.67 -10.03
CA VAL A 354 4.37 11.52 -8.93
C VAL A 354 5.86 11.30 -8.67
N LEU A 355 6.33 10.06 -8.65
CA LEU A 355 7.76 9.76 -8.44
C LEU A 355 8.63 10.39 -9.54
N GLY A 356 8.27 10.20 -10.81
CA GLY A 356 8.99 10.78 -11.93
C GLY A 356 8.96 12.32 -11.92
N LEU A 357 7.79 12.91 -11.64
CA LEU A 357 7.64 14.36 -11.55
C LEU A 357 8.45 14.95 -10.39
N ASN A 358 8.39 14.35 -9.20
CA ASN A 358 9.16 14.80 -8.04
C ASN A 358 10.67 14.72 -8.32
N GLY A 359 11.14 13.65 -8.98
CA GLY A 359 12.54 13.50 -9.38
C GLY A 359 12.99 14.64 -10.31
N LEU A 360 12.18 14.97 -11.32
CA LEU A 360 12.45 16.08 -12.25
C LEU A 360 12.41 17.45 -11.54
N LEU A 361 11.42 17.68 -10.68
CA LEU A 361 11.26 18.93 -9.95
C LEU A 361 12.39 19.19 -8.95
N LEU A 362 12.93 18.15 -8.29
CA LEU A 362 14.08 18.30 -7.39
C LEU A 362 15.32 18.90 -8.06
N LYS A 363 15.45 18.81 -9.39
CA LYS A 363 16.54 19.46 -10.15
C LYS A 363 16.36 20.99 -10.25
N GLN A 364 15.13 21.48 -10.10
CA GLN A 364 14.74 22.87 -10.36
C GLN A 364 14.33 23.62 -9.10
N ILE A 365 13.77 22.93 -8.10
CA ILE A 365 13.24 23.54 -6.88
C ILE A 365 13.85 22.91 -5.62
N LYS A 366 13.85 23.68 -4.52
CA LYS A 366 14.35 23.22 -3.21
C LYS A 366 13.48 22.08 -2.67
N LEU A 367 14.12 21.16 -1.94
CA LEU A 367 13.45 20.01 -1.29
C LEU A 367 12.23 20.43 -0.46
N THR A 368 12.37 21.48 0.36
CA THR A 368 11.28 21.97 1.22
C THR A 368 10.10 22.49 0.39
N THR A 369 10.36 23.25 -0.67
CA THR A 369 9.33 23.75 -1.57
C THR A 369 8.59 22.62 -2.28
N LEU A 370 9.30 21.56 -2.71
CA LEU A 370 8.68 20.40 -3.33
C LEU A 370 7.74 19.67 -2.35
N ILE A 371 8.21 19.42 -1.12
CA ILE A 371 7.42 18.73 -0.09
C ILE A 371 6.16 19.52 0.23
N VAL A 372 6.30 20.81 0.52
CA VAL A 372 5.15 21.68 0.84
C VAL A 372 4.20 21.77 -0.34
N GLY A 373 4.70 22.02 -1.55
CA GLY A 373 3.86 22.09 -2.75
C GLY A 373 3.08 20.80 -2.99
N SER A 374 3.73 19.64 -2.85
CA SER A 374 3.07 18.34 -3.02
C SER A 374 2.00 18.10 -1.96
N PHE A 375 2.28 18.43 -0.69
CA PHE A 375 1.33 18.28 0.40
C PHE A 375 0.14 19.24 0.25
N GLU A 376 0.38 20.49 -0.15
CA GLU A 376 -0.67 21.47 -0.44
C GLU A 376 -1.57 21.04 -1.59
N ILE A 377 -0.99 20.60 -2.72
CA ILE A 377 -1.74 20.09 -3.86
C ILE A 377 -2.59 18.90 -3.44
N ALA A 378 -2.02 17.95 -2.70
CA ALA A 378 -2.73 16.78 -2.22
C ALA A 378 -3.89 17.17 -1.28
N THR A 379 -3.67 18.12 -0.37
CA THR A 379 -4.68 18.60 0.57
C THR A 379 -5.82 19.30 -0.15
N PHE A 380 -5.50 20.26 -1.04
CA PHE A 380 -6.49 21.02 -1.78
C PHE A 380 -7.37 20.11 -2.65
N LEU A 381 -6.75 19.20 -3.42
CA LEU A 381 -7.47 18.26 -4.26
C LEU A 381 -8.32 17.28 -3.43
N SER A 382 -7.83 16.84 -2.27
CA SER A 382 -8.59 15.98 -1.36
C SER A 382 -9.81 16.69 -0.77
N ILE A 383 -9.67 17.94 -0.35
CA ILE A 383 -10.80 18.77 0.12
C ILE A 383 -11.82 18.98 -1.00
N LEU A 384 -11.35 19.34 -2.20
CA LEU A 384 -12.22 19.53 -3.36
C LEU A 384 -13.04 18.27 -3.67
N LEU A 385 -12.39 17.11 -3.77
CA LEU A 385 -13.05 15.83 -4.00
C LEU A 385 -13.99 15.45 -2.85
N GLY A 386 -13.60 15.70 -1.60
CA GLY A 386 -14.44 15.48 -0.42
C GLY A 386 -15.70 16.34 -0.44
N LEU A 387 -15.61 17.61 -0.83
CA LEU A 387 -16.76 18.50 -1.00
C LEU A 387 -17.69 18.03 -2.12
N LEU A 388 -17.12 17.64 -3.28
CA LEU A 388 -17.90 17.08 -4.40
C LEU A 388 -18.61 15.78 -4.01
N PHE A 389 -17.93 14.91 -3.25
CA PHE A 389 -18.51 13.70 -2.67
C PHE A 389 -19.69 14.05 -1.75
N MET A 390 -19.56 15.03 -0.86
CA MET A 390 -20.64 15.47 0.03
C MET A 390 -21.83 16.09 -0.74
N LEU A 391 -21.57 16.92 -1.75
CA LEU A 391 -22.62 17.53 -2.59
C LEU A 391 -23.45 16.48 -3.35
N SER A 392 -22.85 15.33 -3.67
CA SER A 392 -23.55 14.20 -4.29
C SER A 392 -24.64 13.59 -3.38
N PHE A 393 -24.61 13.83 -2.06
CA PHE A 393 -25.69 13.44 -1.14
C PHE A 393 -26.91 14.36 -1.27
N SER A 394 -26.69 15.67 -1.41
CA SER A 394 -27.76 16.67 -1.44
C SER A 394 -28.65 16.55 -2.68
N LYS A 395 -28.08 16.23 -3.85
CA LYS A 395 -28.85 16.07 -5.10
C LYS A 395 -29.84 14.91 -5.08
N LYS A 396 -29.59 13.84 -4.32
CA LYS A 396 -30.49 12.68 -4.23
C LYS A 396 -31.69 12.95 -3.31
N LYS A 397 -31.48 13.67 -2.20
CA LYS A 397 -32.56 14.17 -1.32
C LYS A 397 -33.52 15.12 -2.03
N LYS A 398 -33.01 15.99 -2.91
CA LYS A 398 -33.85 16.93 -3.68
C LYS A 398 -34.76 16.21 -4.69
N LYS A 399 -34.29 15.14 -5.34
CA LYS A 399 -35.10 14.31 -6.26
C LYS A 399 -36.22 13.54 -5.55
N GLN A 400 -35.98 13.00 -4.35
CA GLN A 400 -37.03 12.31 -3.58
C GLN A 400 -38.13 13.24 -3.03
N HIS A 401 -37.89 14.55 -2.93
CA HIS A 401 -38.89 15.53 -2.50
C HIS A 401 -39.65 16.22 -3.66
N THR A 402 -39.30 15.93 -4.91
CA THR A 402 -39.97 16.49 -6.10
C THR A 402 -40.86 15.51 -6.85
N GLU A 403 -40.91 14.24 -6.45
CA GLU A 403 -41.97 13.32 -6.90
C GLU A 403 -43.27 13.65 -6.14
N PRO A 404 -44.40 13.90 -6.85
CA PRO A 404 -45.67 14.14 -6.19
C PRO A 404 -46.07 12.91 -5.37
N ARG A 405 -46.42 13.11 -4.09
CA ARG A 405 -47.05 12.06 -3.29
C ARG A 405 -48.30 11.60 -4.02
N VAL A 406 -48.29 10.37 -4.52
CA VAL A 406 -49.49 9.70 -5.01
C VAL A 406 -50.51 9.69 -3.87
N PRO A 407 -51.74 10.22 -4.04
CA PRO A 407 -52.76 10.15 -3.00
C PRO A 407 -53.06 8.68 -2.70
N ALA A 408 -53.23 8.34 -1.43
CA ALA A 408 -53.65 7.00 -1.03
C ALA A 408 -54.99 6.65 -1.73
N PRO A 409 -55.19 5.40 -2.19
CA PRO A 409 -56.45 5.00 -2.79
C PRO A 409 -57.57 5.15 -1.75
N ASN A 410 -58.65 5.83 -2.13
CA ASN A 410 -59.87 5.95 -1.33
C ASN A 410 -60.37 4.56 -0.91
N GLU A 411 -60.52 4.34 0.40
CA GLU A 411 -61.21 3.17 0.94
C GLU A 411 -62.67 3.16 0.45
N PRO A 412 -63.17 2.03 -0.09
CA PRO A 412 -64.57 1.92 -0.42
C PRO A 412 -65.41 1.83 0.86
N SER A 413 -66.43 2.68 0.94
CA SER A 413 -67.38 2.74 2.03
C SER A 413 -68.03 1.37 2.27
N ARG A 414 -67.81 0.82 3.48
CA ARG A 414 -68.62 -0.28 4.00
C ARG A 414 -70.06 0.21 4.16
N LYS A 415 -70.95 -0.21 3.26
CA LYS A 415 -72.38 -0.31 3.57
C LYS A 415 -72.55 -1.51 4.50
N ASN A 416 -73.00 -1.25 5.73
CA ASN A 416 -73.57 -2.25 6.62
C ASN A 416 -75.09 -2.35 6.35
N PRO A 417 -75.70 -3.50 6.68
CA PRO A 417 -76.99 -3.95 6.12
C PRO A 417 -78.20 -3.08 6.46
#